data_AF-A0A6A4H363-F1
#
_entry.id   AF-A0A6A4H363-F1
#
_cell.length_a   1.000
_cell.length_b   1.000
_cell.length_c   1.000
_cell.angle_alpha   90.00
_cell.angle_beta   90.00
_cell.angle_gamma   90.00
#
_symmetry.space_group_name_H-M   'P 1'
#
loop_
_entity.id
_entity.type
_entity.pdbx_description
1 polymer ?
#
loop_
_entity_poly.entity_id
_entity_poly.type
_entity_poly.pdbx_seq_one_letter_code
_entity_poly.pdbx_strand_id
1 'polypeptide(L)'
;MYDSKQLENPGLYLEQIAKEGTIPSNKVLMGCLFTVDNNTNKRQGKRTFRMGEVLYCSNGINGRCSKVTRVTCGCEGGDCDWRGEDGECDWKGLKLVMKHSCPIKGRIPEHETIKRCSALAVNEHAWVRKHLPHLLGWFVKDFDGNTVQSRVKEKFGADYEERFICGSIQEELCPIMELESPEEFVQAMYDILQYYGHHAPTSGERTGTKPYMAHEQQRIGWTGPLHYRHDLESLFYVILLLVYHYDRFGVKAEKLEFGKWFTEGDEYLYDKKYVFLHQYSWIATPRPFFAAFRYWLQTIQDSLMAGFLAEGLALRKARAGGQISFDLETLGDNFSYKTMSTVMRNFDGKALVTRNPKWQVE
;
A
#
# COMPACT_ATOMS: atom_id res chain seq x y z
N MET A 1 -27.62 -34.57 14.11
CA MET A 1 -27.35 -34.33 15.55
C MET A 1 -25.88 -34.61 15.77
N TYR A 2 -25.07 -33.57 15.88
CA TYR A 2 -23.61 -33.68 16.03
C TYR A 2 -23.25 -33.80 17.52
N ASP A 3 -22.36 -34.74 17.82
CA ASP A 3 -21.85 -35.04 19.16
C ASP A 3 -20.96 -33.88 19.66
N SER A 4 -21.35 -33.29 20.78
CA SER A 4 -20.72 -32.12 21.41
C SER A 4 -19.41 -32.44 22.12
N LYS A 5 -18.99 -33.71 22.19
CA LYS A 5 -17.79 -34.14 22.93
C LYS A 5 -16.49 -34.19 22.13
N GLN A 6 -16.52 -33.94 20.81
CA GLN A 6 -15.30 -33.89 19.98
C GLN A 6 -14.57 -32.53 20.02
N LEU A 7 -15.01 -31.58 20.85
CA LEU A 7 -14.36 -30.27 21.06
C LEU A 7 -13.43 -30.21 22.29
N GLU A 8 -13.19 -31.32 22.98
CA GLU A 8 -12.44 -31.34 24.26
C GLU A 8 -10.91 -31.41 24.12
N ASN A 9 -10.32 -30.96 23.01
CA ASN A 9 -8.86 -30.79 22.94
C ASN A 9 -8.44 -29.52 22.19
N PRO A 10 -8.59 -28.32 22.79
CA PRO A 10 -8.12 -27.06 22.21
C PRO A 10 -6.64 -26.89 22.52
N GLY A 11 -5.79 -27.66 21.84
CA GLY A 11 -4.35 -27.45 21.83
C GLY A 11 -3.98 -26.30 20.89
N LEU A 12 -4.20 -25.06 21.31
CA LEU A 12 -3.52 -23.81 20.89
C LEU A 12 -4.28 -22.65 21.53
N TYR A 13 -3.81 -22.19 22.68
CA TYR A 13 -4.29 -20.98 23.34
C TYR A 13 -4.17 -19.79 22.38
N LEU A 14 -5.29 -19.40 21.78
CA LEU A 14 -5.55 -18.01 21.43
C LEU A 14 -5.90 -17.32 22.76
N GLU A 15 -5.04 -16.41 23.22
CA GLU A 15 -5.36 -15.54 24.35
C GLU A 15 -6.68 -14.82 24.08
N GLN A 16 -7.56 -14.84 25.08
CA GLN A 16 -8.94 -14.37 25.04
C GLN A 16 -9.09 -12.84 24.96
N ILE A 17 -8.08 -12.12 24.47
CA ILE A 17 -8.11 -10.66 24.25
C ILE A 17 -7.41 -10.27 22.93
N ALA A 18 -7.46 -11.14 21.92
CA ALA A 18 -7.09 -10.74 20.57
C ALA A 18 -8.23 -9.90 19.94
N LYS A 19 -8.21 -8.58 20.16
CA LYS A 19 -9.08 -7.64 19.40
C LYS A 19 -8.87 -7.89 17.90
N GLU A 20 -9.94 -7.85 17.13
CA GLU A 20 -9.92 -7.87 15.67
C GLU A 20 -8.83 -6.89 15.17
N GLY A 21 -7.80 -7.41 14.49
CA GLY A 21 -6.60 -6.63 14.11
C GLY A 21 -5.34 -6.88 14.95
N THR A 22 -5.35 -7.78 15.91
CA THR A 22 -4.11 -8.32 16.50
C THR A 22 -3.48 -9.30 15.52
N ILE A 23 -2.30 -8.94 15.01
CA ILE A 23 -1.46 -9.82 14.21
C ILE A 23 -1.28 -11.11 15.03
N PRO A 24 -1.54 -12.32 14.49
CA PRO A 24 -1.00 -13.55 15.10
C PRO A 24 0.47 -13.27 15.39
N SER A 25 0.98 -13.63 16.58
CA SER A 25 2.31 -13.19 17.02
C SER A 25 3.28 -13.18 15.82
N ASN A 26 4.07 -12.11 15.65
CA ASN A 26 5.00 -11.97 14.52
C ASN A 26 5.95 -13.18 14.34
N LYS A 27 5.93 -14.10 15.32
CA LYS A 27 6.61 -15.39 15.43
C LYS A 27 5.86 -16.61 14.88
N VAL A 28 4.58 -16.53 14.53
CA VAL A 28 3.74 -17.71 14.18
C VAL A 28 4.31 -18.57 13.05
N LEU A 29 5.01 -17.95 12.09
CA LEU A 29 5.61 -18.66 10.96
C LEU A 29 7.11 -18.91 11.15
N MET A 30 7.72 -18.45 12.24
CA MET A 30 9.18 -18.52 12.38
C MET A 30 9.66 -19.97 12.42
N GLY A 31 10.64 -20.27 11.58
CA GLY A 31 11.24 -21.60 11.46
C GLY A 31 10.50 -22.55 10.50
N CYS A 32 9.27 -22.24 10.10
CA CYS A 32 8.53 -23.05 9.13
C CYS A 32 9.26 -23.09 7.79
N LEU A 33 9.23 -24.25 7.14
CA LEU A 33 9.72 -24.43 5.78
C LEU A 33 8.58 -24.25 4.78
N PHE A 34 8.85 -23.50 3.72
CA PHE A 34 7.89 -23.24 2.66
C PHE A 34 8.54 -23.49 1.31
N THR A 35 8.05 -24.49 0.58
CA THR A 35 8.58 -24.86 -0.74
C THR A 35 7.61 -24.44 -1.83
N VAL A 36 8.13 -23.76 -2.84
CA VAL A 36 7.35 -23.30 -4.00
C VAL A 36 8.09 -23.58 -5.31
N ASP A 37 7.32 -23.67 -6.39
CA ASP A 37 7.85 -23.60 -7.75
C ASP A 37 8.21 -22.14 -8.05
N ASN A 38 9.46 -21.80 -7.72
CA ASN A 38 9.98 -20.45 -7.83
C ASN A 38 10.45 -20.20 -9.28
N ASN A 39 10.09 -19.03 -9.78
CA ASN A 39 10.46 -18.54 -11.10
C ASN A 39 11.42 -17.37 -10.93
N THR A 40 12.39 -17.28 -11.83
CA THR A 40 13.33 -16.16 -11.97
C THR A 40 13.38 -15.78 -13.44
N ASN A 41 14.11 -14.71 -13.78
CA ASN A 41 14.31 -14.34 -15.19
C ASN A 41 15.13 -15.36 -15.98
N LYS A 42 15.85 -16.28 -15.31
CA LYS A 42 16.77 -17.24 -15.95
C LYS A 42 16.37 -18.71 -15.78
N ARG A 43 15.58 -19.02 -14.75
CA ARG A 43 15.32 -20.40 -14.31
C ARG A 43 13.99 -20.53 -13.59
N GLN A 44 13.38 -21.70 -13.72
CA GLN A 44 12.25 -22.18 -12.91
C GLN A 44 12.67 -23.45 -12.14
N GLY A 45 12.14 -23.62 -10.93
CA GLY A 45 12.39 -24.83 -10.13
C GLY A 45 11.91 -24.72 -8.69
N LYS A 46 11.98 -25.83 -7.95
CA LYS A 46 11.59 -25.86 -6.54
C LYS A 46 12.62 -25.14 -5.68
N ARG A 47 12.12 -24.25 -4.82
CA ARG A 47 12.95 -23.55 -3.83
C ARG A 47 12.26 -23.56 -2.47
N THR A 48 13.02 -23.87 -1.43
CA THR A 48 12.53 -23.94 -0.05
C THR A 48 13.03 -22.73 0.73
N PHE A 49 12.12 -22.10 1.45
CA PHE A 49 12.36 -20.93 2.28
C PHE A 49 12.15 -21.29 3.74
N ARG A 50 13.03 -20.80 4.62
CA ARG A 50 12.76 -20.78 6.05
C ARG A 50 12.12 -19.44 6.38
N MET A 51 10.91 -19.50 6.92
CA MET A 51 10.12 -18.34 7.27
C MET A 51 10.65 -17.70 8.56
N GLY A 52 10.77 -16.38 8.55
CA GLY A 52 11.23 -15.57 9.68
C GLY A 52 10.12 -14.70 10.23
N GLU A 53 10.51 -13.52 10.72
CA GLU A 53 9.58 -12.55 11.29
C GLU A 53 8.60 -11.98 10.25
N VAL A 54 7.33 -11.89 10.63
CA VAL A 54 6.32 -11.17 9.84
C VAL A 54 6.51 -9.66 10.03
N LEU A 55 6.96 -8.98 8.98
CA LEU A 55 7.20 -7.52 8.98
C LEU A 55 5.94 -6.72 8.75
N TYR A 56 5.03 -7.25 7.95
CA TYR A 56 3.79 -6.59 7.61
C TYR A 56 2.69 -7.62 7.35
N CYS A 57 1.50 -7.33 7.86
CA CYS A 57 0.29 -8.07 7.56
C CYS A 57 -0.83 -7.06 7.41
N SER A 58 -1.44 -6.98 6.23
CA SER A 58 -2.58 -6.11 6.03
C SER A 58 -3.78 -6.65 6.80
N ASN A 59 -4.31 -5.87 7.73
CA ASN A 59 -5.63 -6.09 8.31
C ASN A 59 -6.64 -5.26 7.51
N GLY A 60 -7.76 -5.85 7.08
CA GLY A 60 -8.86 -5.09 6.47
C GLY A 60 -8.72 -4.72 4.99
N ILE A 61 -7.79 -5.33 4.22
CA ILE A 61 -7.87 -5.25 2.75
C ILE A 61 -8.77 -6.38 2.25
N ASN A 62 -9.99 -6.02 1.83
CA ASN A 62 -10.85 -6.93 1.08
C ASN A 62 -10.08 -7.49 -0.12
N GLY A 63 -9.84 -8.80 -0.10
CA GLY A 63 -9.34 -9.54 -1.25
C GLY A 63 -7.86 -9.37 -1.62
N ARG A 64 -6.97 -8.93 -0.71
CA ARG A 64 -5.52 -8.95 -1.01
C ARG A 64 -4.66 -9.64 0.04
N CYS A 65 -5.03 -9.63 1.33
CA CYS A 65 -4.32 -10.30 2.43
C CYS A 65 -2.79 -10.25 2.30
N SER A 66 -2.25 -9.07 1.98
CA SER A 66 -0.82 -8.94 1.68
C SER A 66 -0.01 -9.10 2.96
N LYS A 67 0.96 -10.01 2.91
CA LYS A 67 1.88 -10.28 4.01
C LYS A 67 3.32 -10.21 3.50
N VAL A 68 4.17 -9.56 4.29
CA VAL A 68 5.61 -9.48 4.07
C VAL A 68 6.30 -10.17 5.24
N THR A 69 7.14 -11.15 4.95
CA THR A 69 7.83 -11.96 5.96
C THR A 69 9.31 -12.03 5.59
N ARG A 70 10.21 -11.83 6.56
CA ARG A 70 11.64 -12.13 6.35
C ARG A 70 11.79 -13.61 6.04
N VAL A 71 12.67 -13.96 5.12
CA VAL A 71 12.93 -15.36 4.77
C VAL A 71 14.42 -15.58 4.61
N THR A 72 14.87 -16.82 4.83
CA THR A 72 16.18 -17.28 4.37
C THR A 72 16.00 -18.44 3.41
N CYS A 73 16.98 -18.63 2.51
CA CYS A 73 16.97 -19.76 1.61
C CYS A 73 17.34 -21.04 2.38
N GLY A 74 16.61 -22.14 2.18
CA GLY A 74 16.87 -23.42 2.84
C GLY A 74 18.13 -24.16 2.35
N CYS A 75 18.91 -23.59 1.42
CA CYS A 75 20.09 -24.22 0.85
C CYS A 75 21.16 -24.57 1.89
N GLU A 76 21.34 -23.73 2.91
CA GLU A 76 22.35 -23.93 3.97
C GLU A 76 22.05 -25.15 4.85
N GLY A 77 20.77 -25.53 4.99
CA GLY A 77 20.36 -26.71 5.75
C GLY A 77 20.24 -28.00 4.92
N GLY A 78 20.52 -27.94 3.62
CA GLY A 78 20.24 -29.04 2.68
C GLY A 78 18.75 -29.21 2.34
N ASP A 79 17.87 -28.37 2.88
CA ASP A 79 16.41 -28.41 2.69
C ASP A 79 15.95 -27.93 1.29
N CYS A 80 16.89 -27.53 0.43
CA CYS A 80 16.62 -26.91 -0.85
C CYS A 80 17.50 -27.49 -1.98
N ASP A 81 16.82 -27.98 -3.02
CA ASP A 81 17.44 -28.51 -4.25
C ASP A 81 17.90 -27.40 -5.22
N TRP A 82 17.68 -26.13 -4.87
CA TRP A 82 18.16 -25.00 -5.68
C TRP A 82 19.66 -24.82 -5.47
N ARG A 83 20.43 -25.03 -6.53
CA ARG A 83 21.87 -24.79 -6.60
C ARG A 83 22.16 -23.74 -7.67
N GLY A 84 22.97 -22.74 -7.34
CA GLY A 84 23.51 -21.76 -8.28
C GLY A 84 24.50 -22.37 -9.27
N GLU A 85 25.05 -21.56 -10.17
CA GLU A 85 25.99 -22.01 -11.22
C GLU A 85 27.28 -22.62 -10.63
N ASP A 86 27.70 -22.14 -9.48
CA ASP A 86 28.85 -22.60 -8.70
C ASP A 86 28.50 -23.68 -7.66
N GLY A 87 27.23 -24.13 -7.62
CA GLY A 87 26.72 -25.04 -6.61
C GLY A 87 26.31 -24.37 -5.29
N GLU A 88 26.60 -23.09 -5.09
CA GLU A 88 26.21 -22.32 -3.90
C GLU A 88 24.82 -21.69 -4.06
N CYS A 89 24.28 -21.14 -2.97
CA CYS A 89 23.05 -20.37 -3.04
C CYS A 89 23.31 -19.00 -3.68
N ASP A 90 22.65 -18.72 -4.80
CA ASP A 90 22.72 -17.42 -5.52
C ASP A 90 22.19 -16.23 -4.69
N TRP A 91 21.58 -16.46 -3.52
CA TRP A 91 21.10 -15.43 -2.60
C TRP A 91 21.87 -15.38 -1.27
N LYS A 92 23.04 -16.03 -1.20
CA LYS A 92 23.88 -16.02 0.01
C LYS A 92 24.26 -14.58 0.40
N GLY A 93 24.08 -14.24 1.67
CA GLY A 93 24.38 -12.91 2.22
C GLY A 93 23.33 -11.83 1.98
N LEU A 94 22.27 -12.10 1.21
CA LEU A 94 21.18 -11.14 1.01
C LEU A 94 20.19 -11.16 2.17
N LYS A 95 19.66 -9.99 2.53
CA LYS A 95 18.48 -9.88 3.41
C LYS A 95 17.23 -10.03 2.54
N LEU A 96 16.50 -11.13 2.70
CA LEU A 96 15.38 -11.47 1.84
C LEU A 96 14.05 -11.28 2.55
N VAL A 97 13.06 -10.80 1.80
CA VAL A 97 11.65 -10.81 2.18
C VAL A 97 10.83 -11.58 1.15
N MET A 98 9.82 -12.29 1.64
CA MET A 98 8.76 -12.86 0.84
C MET A 98 7.51 -12.01 1.03
N LYS A 99 7.09 -11.35 -0.05
CA LYS A 99 5.78 -10.69 -0.13
C LYS A 99 4.82 -11.60 -0.85
N HIS A 100 3.74 -12.00 -0.20
CA HIS A 100 2.67 -12.79 -0.81
C HIS A 100 1.29 -12.17 -0.57
N SER A 101 0.37 -12.46 -1.49
CA SER A 101 -1.00 -11.94 -1.48
C SER A 101 -1.95 -12.94 -2.13
N CYS A 102 -3.25 -12.74 -1.94
CA CYS A 102 -4.31 -13.60 -2.48
C CYS A 102 -5.27 -12.82 -3.41
N PRO A 103 -4.78 -12.31 -4.55
CA PRO A 103 -5.61 -11.54 -5.47
C PRO A 103 -6.61 -12.41 -6.25
N ILE A 104 -7.56 -11.74 -6.90
CA ILE A 104 -8.50 -12.31 -7.86
C ILE A 104 -7.75 -12.83 -9.09
N LYS A 105 -8.19 -13.94 -9.70
CA LYS A 105 -7.51 -14.57 -10.84
C LYS A 105 -7.31 -13.66 -12.06
N GLY A 106 -8.21 -12.69 -12.29
CA GLY A 106 -8.08 -11.74 -13.41
C GLY A 106 -7.05 -10.63 -13.18
N ARG A 107 -6.50 -10.51 -11.97
CA ARG A 107 -5.62 -9.40 -11.60
C ARG A 107 -4.18 -9.68 -12.02
N ILE A 108 -3.52 -8.68 -12.59
CA ILE A 108 -2.08 -8.73 -12.89
C ILE A 108 -1.31 -8.92 -11.57
N PRO A 109 -0.49 -9.99 -11.45
CA PRO A 109 0.35 -10.20 -10.27
C PRO A 109 1.37 -9.07 -10.08
N GLU A 110 1.69 -8.74 -8.83
CA GLU A 110 2.59 -7.63 -8.50
C GLU A 110 3.98 -7.77 -9.14
N HIS A 111 4.51 -8.99 -9.27
CA HIS A 111 5.82 -9.20 -9.91
C HIS A 111 5.85 -8.75 -11.37
N GLU A 112 4.74 -8.88 -12.10
CA GLU A 112 4.63 -8.38 -13.49
C GLU A 112 4.57 -6.85 -13.52
N THR A 113 3.90 -6.23 -12.56
CA THR A 113 3.93 -4.76 -12.40
C THR A 113 5.35 -4.27 -12.14
N ILE A 114 6.08 -4.89 -11.20
CA ILE A 114 7.47 -4.53 -10.89
C ILE A 114 8.35 -4.68 -12.13
N LYS A 115 8.25 -5.80 -12.87
CA LYS A 115 9.02 -6.00 -14.11
C LYS A 115 8.72 -4.93 -15.15
N ARG A 116 7.45 -4.60 -15.39
CA ARG A 116 7.06 -3.53 -16.32
C ARG A 116 7.65 -2.19 -15.90
N CYS A 117 7.54 -1.82 -14.63
CA CYS A 117 8.15 -0.59 -14.11
C CYS A 117 9.67 -0.58 -14.28
N SER A 118 10.35 -1.69 -13.98
CA SER A 118 11.81 -1.81 -14.14
C SER A 118 12.27 -1.68 -15.60
N ALA A 119 11.47 -2.18 -16.54
CA ALA A 119 11.72 -2.05 -17.97
C ALA A 119 11.53 -0.60 -18.47
N LEU A 120 10.53 0.12 -17.92
CA LEU A 120 10.27 1.52 -18.24
C LEU A 120 11.25 2.48 -17.55
N ALA A 121 11.87 2.08 -16.43
CA ALA A 121 12.83 2.86 -15.67
C ALA A 121 14.21 2.88 -16.36
N VAL A 122 14.28 3.45 -17.56
CA VAL A 122 15.51 3.66 -18.36
C VAL A 122 15.65 5.13 -18.72
N ASN A 123 16.82 5.53 -19.24
CA ASN A 123 17.11 6.90 -19.68
C ASN A 123 16.78 7.95 -18.60
N GLU A 124 15.94 8.94 -18.90
CA GLU A 124 15.48 9.99 -17.98
C GLU A 124 14.73 9.46 -16.74
N HIS A 125 14.23 8.22 -16.79
CA HIS A 125 13.54 7.55 -15.69
C HIS A 125 14.43 6.52 -14.97
N ALA A 126 15.73 6.44 -15.28
CA ALA A 126 16.63 5.46 -14.67
C ALA A 126 16.73 5.60 -13.14
N TRP A 127 16.50 6.81 -12.59
CA TRP A 127 16.48 7.05 -11.15
C TRP A 127 15.38 6.27 -10.43
N VAL A 128 14.26 5.97 -11.10
CA VAL A 128 13.13 5.21 -10.54
C VAL A 128 13.54 3.81 -10.11
N ARG A 129 14.56 3.22 -10.75
CA ARG A 129 15.09 1.89 -10.37
C ARG A 129 15.55 1.83 -8.92
N LYS A 130 16.01 2.96 -8.35
CA LYS A 130 16.43 3.05 -6.95
C LYS A 130 15.25 2.94 -5.96
N HIS A 131 14.03 3.11 -6.44
CA HIS A 131 12.80 3.02 -5.64
C HIS A 131 12.00 1.73 -5.90
N LEU A 132 12.37 0.94 -6.90
CA LEU A 132 11.69 -0.32 -7.21
C LEU A 132 12.30 -1.47 -6.39
N PRO A 133 11.48 -2.42 -5.91
CA PRO A 133 12.01 -3.60 -5.25
C PRO A 133 12.90 -4.43 -6.18
N HIS A 134 14.03 -4.91 -5.67
CA HIS A 134 14.86 -5.86 -6.40
C HIS A 134 14.21 -7.24 -6.39
N LEU A 135 13.47 -7.56 -7.45
CA LEU A 135 12.77 -8.83 -7.61
C LEU A 135 13.75 -9.96 -7.97
N LEU A 136 13.95 -10.88 -7.04
CA LEU A 136 14.84 -12.03 -7.18
C LEU A 136 14.11 -13.28 -7.70
N GLY A 137 12.83 -13.43 -7.34
CA GLY A 137 11.99 -14.53 -7.80
C GLY A 137 10.51 -14.32 -7.52
N TRP A 138 9.66 -15.17 -8.08
CA TRP A 138 8.22 -15.12 -7.89
C TRP A 138 7.56 -16.49 -8.06
N PHE A 139 6.35 -16.63 -7.53
CA PHE A 139 5.51 -17.80 -7.74
C PHE A 139 4.04 -17.39 -7.84
N VAL A 140 3.28 -18.19 -8.57
CA VAL A 140 1.82 -18.13 -8.62
C VAL A 140 1.33 -19.55 -8.39
N LYS A 141 0.41 -19.71 -7.45
CA LYS A 141 -0.11 -21.01 -7.04
C LYS A 141 -1.62 -20.95 -6.96
N ASP A 142 -2.27 -21.80 -7.75
CA ASP A 142 -3.69 -22.06 -7.62
C ASP A 142 -4.00 -22.83 -6.33
N PHE A 143 -5.25 -22.70 -5.89
CA PHE A 143 -5.78 -23.51 -4.82
C PHE A 143 -6.13 -24.91 -5.35
N ASP A 144 -5.52 -25.94 -4.78
CA ASP A 144 -5.90 -27.33 -5.07
C ASP A 144 -7.27 -27.67 -4.49
N GLY A 145 -7.87 -28.78 -4.95
CA GLY A 145 -9.23 -29.21 -4.58
C GLY A 145 -9.43 -29.46 -3.07
N ASN A 146 -8.36 -29.66 -2.29
CA ASN A 146 -8.46 -29.97 -0.87
C ASN A 146 -8.31 -28.72 0.03
N THR A 147 -8.03 -27.55 -0.56
CA THR A 147 -7.91 -26.30 0.19
C THR A 147 -9.27 -25.80 0.69
N VAL A 148 -9.23 -24.95 1.73
CA VAL A 148 -10.42 -24.21 2.19
C VAL A 148 -11.04 -23.41 1.05
N GLN A 149 -10.22 -22.78 0.20
CA GLN A 149 -10.71 -21.94 -0.90
C GLN A 149 -11.47 -22.75 -1.96
N SER A 150 -11.05 -23.98 -2.25
CA SER A 150 -11.79 -24.87 -3.14
C SER A 150 -13.13 -25.29 -2.56
N ARG A 151 -13.20 -25.59 -1.26
CA ARG A 151 -14.48 -25.86 -0.58
C ARG A 151 -15.41 -24.64 -0.56
N VAL A 152 -14.86 -23.44 -0.40
CA VAL A 152 -15.62 -22.19 -0.50
C VAL A 152 -16.14 -22.00 -1.93
N LYS A 153 -15.29 -22.20 -2.94
CA LYS A 153 -15.68 -22.16 -4.35
C LYS A 153 -16.84 -23.13 -4.65
N GLU A 154 -16.75 -24.38 -4.20
CA GLU A 154 -17.82 -25.37 -4.38
C GLU A 154 -19.13 -24.93 -3.73
N LYS A 155 -19.07 -24.27 -2.57
CA LYS A 155 -20.25 -23.80 -1.85
C LYS A 155 -20.93 -22.59 -2.51
N PHE A 156 -20.15 -21.66 -3.06
CA PHE A 156 -20.66 -20.40 -3.61
C PHE A 156 -20.79 -20.39 -5.14
N GLY A 157 -20.22 -21.37 -5.85
CA GLY A 157 -20.40 -21.54 -7.29
C GLY A 157 -20.02 -20.30 -8.09
N ALA A 158 -20.96 -19.80 -8.89
CA ALA A 158 -20.77 -18.64 -9.76
C ALA A 158 -20.59 -17.31 -9.00
N ASP A 159 -21.08 -17.23 -7.75
CA ASP A 159 -20.94 -16.05 -6.90
C ASP A 159 -19.56 -15.98 -6.21
N TYR A 160 -18.72 -17.01 -6.40
CA TYR A 160 -17.38 -17.04 -5.85
C TYR A 160 -16.38 -16.32 -6.75
N GLU A 161 -15.79 -15.26 -6.23
CA GLU A 161 -14.66 -14.57 -6.86
C GLU A 161 -13.38 -15.41 -6.72
N GLU A 162 -13.00 -16.11 -7.80
CA GLU A 162 -11.82 -16.97 -7.79
C GLU A 162 -10.51 -16.22 -7.54
N ARG A 163 -9.63 -16.83 -6.75
CA ARG A 163 -8.34 -16.27 -6.34
C ARG A 163 -7.20 -17.25 -6.57
N PHE A 164 -5.96 -16.74 -6.56
CA PHE A 164 -4.74 -17.52 -6.45
C PHE A 164 -3.83 -16.92 -5.38
N ILE A 165 -2.82 -17.67 -4.92
CA ILE A 165 -1.71 -17.11 -4.14
C ILE A 165 -0.65 -16.65 -5.12
N CYS A 166 -0.22 -15.40 -5.02
CA CYS A 166 1.01 -14.96 -5.68
C CYS A 166 2.01 -14.50 -4.63
N GLY A 167 3.28 -14.77 -4.90
CA GLY A 167 4.37 -14.31 -4.06
C GLY A 167 5.56 -13.84 -4.88
N SER A 168 6.36 -12.99 -4.26
CA SER A 168 7.61 -12.47 -4.77
C SER A 168 8.67 -12.51 -3.68
N ILE A 169 9.89 -12.82 -4.09
CA ILE A 169 11.09 -12.77 -3.27
C ILE A 169 11.87 -11.54 -3.68
N GLN A 170 12.18 -10.71 -2.70
CA GLN A 170 12.80 -9.41 -2.91
C GLN A 170 13.90 -9.21 -1.87
N GLU A 171 14.89 -8.37 -2.19
CA GLU A 171 15.74 -7.81 -1.14
C GLU A 171 14.88 -6.95 -0.17
N GLU A 172 15.21 -7.02 1.11
CA GLU A 172 14.53 -6.24 2.14
C GLU A 172 14.74 -4.74 1.90
N LEU A 173 13.64 -4.01 1.69
CA LEU A 173 13.66 -2.56 1.57
C LEU A 173 13.85 -1.92 2.95
N CYS A 174 14.56 -0.78 2.99
CA CYS A 174 14.69 0.03 4.20
C CYS A 174 13.30 0.55 4.63
N PRO A 175 12.84 0.22 5.85
CA PRO A 175 11.57 0.72 6.35
C PRO A 175 11.58 2.24 6.55
N ILE A 176 10.49 2.91 6.17
CA ILE A 176 10.30 4.36 6.44
C ILE A 176 10.47 4.70 7.94
N MET A 177 10.15 3.73 8.81
CA MET A 177 10.25 3.88 10.26
C MET A 177 11.68 3.89 10.78
N GLU A 178 12.67 3.54 9.96
CA GLU A 178 14.09 3.54 10.29
C GLU A 178 14.82 4.79 9.75
N LEU A 179 14.11 5.71 9.08
CA LEU A 179 14.70 6.97 8.63
C LEU A 179 15.12 7.83 9.83
N GLU A 180 16.23 8.54 9.68
CA GLU A 180 16.77 9.39 10.76
C GLU A 180 16.32 10.84 10.61
N SER A 181 16.01 11.28 9.38
CA SER A 181 15.72 12.68 9.08
C SER A 181 14.41 12.87 8.30
N PRO A 182 13.62 13.90 8.62
CA PRO A 182 12.48 14.32 7.80
C PRO A 182 12.83 14.54 6.33
N GLU A 183 14.04 15.04 6.05
CA GLU A 183 14.57 15.36 4.73
C GLU A 183 14.61 14.14 3.79
N GLU A 184 15.03 12.98 4.30
CA GLU A 184 15.04 11.73 3.53
C GLU A 184 13.62 11.30 3.16
N PHE A 185 12.69 11.40 4.11
CA PHE A 185 11.30 11.05 3.89
C PHE A 185 10.63 11.97 2.87
N VAL A 186 10.82 13.28 2.97
CA VAL A 186 10.20 14.23 2.04
C VAL A 186 10.74 14.08 0.63
N GLN A 187 12.04 13.80 0.48
CA GLN A 187 12.61 13.50 -0.83
C GLN A 187 11.98 12.23 -1.40
N ALA A 188 11.79 11.18 -0.59
CA ALA A 188 11.12 9.96 -1.04
C ALA A 188 9.66 10.22 -1.46
N MET A 189 8.89 11.00 -0.70
CA MET A 189 7.51 11.36 -1.06
C MET A 189 7.44 12.22 -2.33
N TYR A 190 8.40 13.14 -2.50
CA TYR A 190 8.49 13.96 -3.71
C TYR A 190 8.94 13.15 -4.92
N ASP A 191 9.86 12.19 -4.75
CA ASP A 191 10.27 11.25 -5.79
C ASP A 191 9.08 10.38 -6.25
N ILE A 192 8.24 9.90 -5.32
CA ILE A 192 6.98 9.21 -5.66
C ILE A 192 6.12 10.10 -6.57
N LEU A 193 5.86 11.35 -6.15
CA LEU A 193 5.03 12.28 -6.92
C LEU A 193 5.57 12.52 -8.35
N GLN A 194 6.89 12.67 -8.49
CA GLN A 194 7.54 12.97 -9.77
C GLN A 194 7.40 11.85 -10.81
N TYR A 195 7.25 10.59 -10.37
CA TYR A 195 7.07 9.46 -11.28
C TYR A 195 5.69 9.45 -11.93
N TYR A 196 4.65 9.83 -11.19
CA TYR A 196 3.25 9.64 -11.58
C TYR A 196 2.72 10.60 -12.66
N GLY A 197 3.57 11.46 -13.23
CA GLY A 197 3.16 12.66 -13.97
C GLY A 197 2.20 12.52 -15.16
N HIS A 198 1.83 11.33 -15.66
CA HIS A 198 0.89 11.16 -16.80
C HIS A 198 0.22 9.77 -16.92
N HIS A 199 -0.32 9.18 -15.84
CA HIS A 199 -0.99 7.87 -15.96
C HIS A 199 -2.47 7.91 -15.62
N ALA A 200 -3.26 7.34 -16.55
CA ALA A 200 -4.66 7.00 -16.32
C ALA A 200 -4.80 5.98 -15.17
N PRO A 201 -5.96 5.90 -14.50
CA PRO A 201 -6.20 4.95 -13.43
C PRO A 201 -5.84 3.52 -13.84
N THR A 202 -5.01 2.85 -13.04
CA THR A 202 -4.50 1.50 -13.39
C THR A 202 -5.49 0.37 -13.06
N SER A 203 -6.67 0.68 -12.51
CA SER A 203 -7.70 -0.28 -12.14
C SER A 203 -9.08 0.33 -12.34
N GLY A 204 -10.08 -0.50 -12.65
CA GLY A 204 -11.50 -0.11 -12.66
C GLY A 204 -12.27 -0.52 -11.41
N GLU A 205 -11.58 -1.14 -10.43
CA GLU A 205 -12.21 -1.67 -9.22
C GLU A 205 -12.05 -0.70 -8.05
N ARG A 206 -13.11 -0.49 -7.24
CA ARG A 206 -13.06 0.22 -5.95
C ARG A 206 -12.16 -0.54 -4.98
N THR A 207 -10.86 -0.32 -5.09
CA THR A 207 -9.86 -1.00 -4.29
C THR A 207 -8.92 0.00 -3.64
N GLY A 208 -8.63 -0.24 -2.37
CA GLY A 208 -7.69 0.55 -1.60
C GLY A 208 -7.65 0.09 -0.16
N THR A 209 -6.85 0.74 0.66
CA THR A 209 -6.62 0.36 2.06
C THR A 209 -7.08 1.49 2.95
N LYS A 210 -7.97 1.20 3.91
CA LYS A 210 -8.27 2.16 4.97
C LYS A 210 -7.04 2.38 5.84
N PRO A 211 -6.79 3.59 6.33
CA PRO A 211 -7.56 4.82 6.11
C PRO A 211 -7.13 5.64 4.88
N TYR A 212 -6.26 5.13 4.02
CA TYR A 212 -5.60 5.90 2.96
C TYR A 212 -6.48 6.13 1.72
N MET A 213 -7.52 5.34 1.48
CA MET A 213 -8.40 5.58 0.31
C MET A 213 -9.00 6.99 0.35
N ALA A 214 -9.15 7.59 -0.83
CA ALA A 214 -9.75 8.90 -0.99
C ALA A 214 -11.15 8.99 -0.36
N HIS A 215 -11.55 10.19 0.07
CA HIS A 215 -12.80 10.47 0.76
C HIS A 215 -14.01 9.90 0.01
N GLU A 216 -14.14 10.18 -1.28
CA GLU A 216 -15.30 9.74 -2.07
C GLU A 216 -15.38 8.22 -2.19
N GLN A 217 -14.23 7.55 -2.24
CA GLN A 217 -14.14 6.09 -2.31
C GLN A 217 -14.58 5.41 -1.02
N GLN A 218 -14.75 6.15 0.09
CA GLN A 218 -15.30 5.63 1.34
C GLN A 218 -16.83 5.64 1.36
N ARG A 219 -17.49 6.30 0.40
CA ARG A 219 -18.96 6.35 0.34
C ARG A 219 -19.54 4.96 0.09
N ILE A 220 -20.52 4.58 0.90
CA ILE A 220 -21.28 3.34 0.68
C ILE A 220 -21.97 3.40 -0.69
N GLY A 221 -21.78 2.35 -1.49
CA GLY A 221 -22.35 2.27 -2.84
C GLY A 221 -21.65 3.18 -3.87
N TRP A 222 -20.42 3.63 -3.61
CA TRP A 222 -19.66 4.39 -4.61
C TRP A 222 -19.46 3.58 -5.90
N THR A 223 -19.90 4.15 -7.03
CA THR A 223 -19.79 3.61 -8.39
C THR A 223 -19.08 4.57 -9.34
N GLY A 224 -18.42 5.60 -8.81
CA GLY A 224 -17.71 6.59 -9.61
C GLY A 224 -16.49 6.00 -10.32
N PRO A 225 -15.94 6.72 -11.33
CA PRO A 225 -14.68 6.35 -11.93
C PRO A 225 -13.53 6.57 -10.94
N LEU A 226 -12.45 5.80 -11.10
CA LEU A 226 -11.20 6.11 -10.41
C LEU A 226 -10.55 7.32 -11.09
N HIS A 227 -10.00 8.22 -10.28
CA HIS A 227 -9.27 9.40 -10.72
C HIS A 227 -7.85 9.34 -10.18
N TYR A 228 -6.84 9.83 -10.91
CA TYR A 228 -5.45 9.86 -10.43
C TYR A 228 -5.33 10.67 -9.14
N ARG A 229 -6.19 11.68 -8.92
CA ARG A 229 -6.16 12.47 -7.68
C ARG A 229 -6.45 11.63 -6.44
N HIS A 230 -7.06 10.44 -6.57
CA HIS A 230 -7.21 9.52 -5.44
C HIS A 230 -5.86 9.07 -4.90
N ASP A 231 -4.86 8.90 -5.77
CA ASP A 231 -3.49 8.56 -5.36
C ASP A 231 -2.82 9.76 -4.67
N LEU A 232 -3.06 10.98 -5.14
CA LEU A 232 -2.58 12.21 -4.49
C LEU A 232 -3.20 12.40 -3.10
N GLU A 233 -4.50 12.17 -2.96
CA GLU A 233 -5.19 12.23 -1.67
C GLU A 233 -4.68 11.13 -0.72
N SER A 234 -4.42 9.94 -1.26
CA SER A 234 -3.81 8.84 -0.50
C SER A 234 -2.41 9.19 0.00
N LEU A 235 -1.57 9.80 -0.84
CA LEU A 235 -0.23 10.27 -0.47
C LEU A 235 -0.31 11.32 0.64
N PHE A 236 -1.27 12.26 0.54
CA PHE A 236 -1.54 13.21 1.60
C PHE A 236 -1.90 12.53 2.93
N TYR A 237 -2.76 11.51 2.92
CA TYR A 237 -3.09 10.77 4.15
C TYR A 237 -1.92 9.98 4.72
N VAL A 238 -1.02 9.44 3.89
CA VAL A 238 0.21 8.80 4.37
C VAL A 238 1.06 9.80 5.16
N ILE A 239 1.27 11.00 4.61
CA ILE A 239 2.02 12.06 5.27
C ILE A 239 1.31 12.53 6.55
N LEU A 240 0.00 12.81 6.47
CA LEU A 240 -0.82 13.25 7.60
C LEU A 240 -0.74 12.27 8.77
N LEU A 241 -0.95 10.98 8.50
CA LEU A 241 -0.99 9.98 9.57
C LEU A 241 0.39 9.75 10.17
N LEU A 242 1.45 9.78 9.36
CA LEU A 242 2.83 9.69 9.87
C LEU A 242 3.12 10.81 10.88
N VAL A 243 2.89 12.06 10.51
CA VAL A 243 3.31 13.22 11.34
C VAL A 243 2.44 13.45 12.57
N TYR A 244 1.27 12.79 12.66
CA TYR A 244 0.37 12.86 13.81
C TYR A 244 0.45 11.62 14.73
N HIS A 245 0.77 10.44 14.18
CA HIS A 245 0.84 9.18 14.94
C HIS A 245 2.22 8.89 15.54
N TYR A 246 3.26 9.63 15.16
CA TYR A 246 4.63 9.36 15.58
C TYR A 246 5.28 10.62 16.14
N ASP A 247 5.99 10.48 17.26
CA ASP A 247 6.79 11.58 17.83
C ASP A 247 8.10 11.76 17.09
N ARG A 248 8.60 10.70 16.45
CA ARG A 248 9.69 10.64 15.47
C ARG A 248 9.61 9.29 14.73
N PHE A 249 10.41 9.08 13.69
CA PHE A 249 10.47 7.77 13.03
C PHE A 249 10.70 6.65 14.04
N GLY A 250 9.96 5.56 13.87
CA GLY A 250 9.96 4.38 14.74
C GLY A 250 9.25 4.54 16.10
N VAL A 251 8.94 5.77 16.55
CA VAL A 251 8.40 6.03 17.89
C VAL A 251 6.96 6.53 17.81
N LYS A 252 6.01 5.64 18.10
CA LYS A 252 4.57 5.98 18.15
C LYS A 252 4.30 7.00 19.25
N ALA A 253 3.47 7.98 18.93
CA ALA A 253 2.96 8.94 19.89
C ALA A 253 1.98 8.27 20.87
N GLU A 254 1.92 8.78 22.09
CA GLU A 254 0.99 8.29 23.11
C GLU A 254 -0.48 8.48 22.69
N LYS A 255 -0.79 9.65 22.13
CA LYS A 255 -2.11 9.98 21.59
C LYS A 255 -2.09 9.90 20.06
N LEU A 256 -2.88 8.98 19.51
CA LEU A 256 -3.02 8.81 18.07
C LEU A 256 -4.20 9.63 17.54
N GLU A 257 -3.95 10.89 17.17
CA GLU A 257 -4.92 11.69 16.41
C GLU A 257 -5.30 10.95 15.13
N PHE A 258 -6.58 10.90 14.77
CA PHE A 258 -7.11 10.05 13.68
C PHE A 258 -7.02 8.53 13.92
N GLY A 259 -6.68 8.06 15.13
CA GLY A 259 -6.57 6.61 15.42
C GLY A 259 -7.84 5.81 15.09
N LYS A 260 -9.03 6.42 15.25
CA LYS A 260 -10.32 5.81 14.87
C LYS A 260 -10.45 5.54 13.38
N TRP A 261 -9.69 6.21 12.52
CA TRP A 261 -9.72 5.98 11.08
C TRP A 261 -9.26 4.55 10.70
N PHE A 262 -8.50 3.89 11.57
CA PHE A 262 -8.01 2.53 11.34
C PHE A 262 -9.01 1.44 11.79
N THR A 263 -9.91 1.77 12.70
CA THR A 263 -10.78 0.79 13.37
C THR A 263 -12.23 0.89 12.96
N GLU A 264 -12.68 2.06 12.51
CA GLU A 264 -14.07 2.32 12.18
C GLU A 264 -14.43 1.96 10.72
N GLY A 265 -15.74 1.89 10.45
CA GLY A 265 -16.29 1.54 9.14
C GLY A 265 -16.14 2.60 8.05
N ASP A 266 -16.52 2.24 6.83
CA ASP A 266 -16.49 3.11 5.63
C ASP A 266 -17.31 4.40 5.84
N GLU A 267 -18.52 4.27 6.39
CA GLU A 267 -19.41 5.40 6.65
C GLU A 267 -18.79 6.42 7.62
N TYR A 268 -18.22 5.94 8.73
CA TYR A 268 -17.51 6.81 9.67
C TYR A 268 -16.34 7.54 9.00
N LEU A 269 -15.55 6.83 8.19
CA LEU A 269 -14.42 7.43 7.48
C LEU A 269 -14.86 8.47 6.47
N TYR A 270 -15.91 8.18 5.71
CA TYR A 270 -16.50 9.11 4.76
C TYR A 270 -16.89 10.41 5.49
N ASP A 271 -17.69 10.32 6.56
CA ASP A 271 -18.14 11.49 7.32
C ASP A 271 -17.00 12.28 7.96
N LYS A 272 -16.02 11.59 8.56
CA LYS A 272 -14.90 12.27 9.24
C LYS A 272 -13.95 12.92 8.25
N LYS A 273 -13.69 12.30 7.10
CA LYS A 273 -12.90 12.94 6.04
C LYS A 273 -13.66 14.10 5.44
N TYR A 274 -14.96 13.98 5.21
CA TYR A 274 -15.78 15.09 4.74
C TYR A 274 -15.64 16.31 5.65
N VAL A 275 -15.84 16.14 6.96
CA VAL A 275 -15.71 17.23 7.95
C VAL A 275 -14.29 17.81 7.91
N PHE A 276 -13.27 16.95 7.94
CA PHE A 276 -11.87 17.38 7.91
C PHE A 276 -11.51 18.20 6.65
N LEU A 277 -11.95 17.74 5.47
CA LEU A 277 -11.68 18.41 4.19
C LEU A 277 -12.46 19.72 4.01
N HIS A 278 -13.50 19.96 4.81
CA HIS A 278 -14.31 21.19 4.74
C HIS A 278 -14.14 22.09 5.97
N GLN A 279 -13.18 21.79 6.85
CA GLN A 279 -12.97 22.56 8.08
C GLN A 279 -12.05 23.76 7.85
N TYR A 280 -12.63 24.93 7.60
CA TYR A 280 -11.90 26.21 7.41
C TYR A 280 -11.02 26.63 8.60
N SER A 281 -11.37 26.19 9.81
CA SER A 281 -10.62 26.52 11.03
C SER A 281 -9.51 25.52 11.34
N TRP A 282 -9.32 24.51 10.49
CA TRP A 282 -8.28 23.52 10.73
C TRP A 282 -6.91 24.13 10.45
N ILE A 283 -6.04 24.04 11.45
CA ILE A 283 -4.64 24.47 11.36
C ILE A 283 -3.80 23.22 11.56
N ALA A 284 -2.92 22.92 10.61
CA ALA A 284 -1.99 21.82 10.73
C ALA A 284 -1.07 22.00 11.97
N THR A 285 -1.07 21.03 12.87
CA THR A 285 -0.25 20.99 14.09
C THR A 285 0.49 19.66 14.18
N PRO A 286 1.46 19.41 13.26
CA PRO A 286 2.27 18.20 13.33
C PRO A 286 3.07 18.15 14.63
N ARG A 287 3.53 16.94 15.00
CA ARG A 287 4.39 16.74 16.17
C ARG A 287 5.70 17.52 16.04
N PRO A 288 6.38 17.88 17.14
CA PRO A 288 7.56 18.77 17.09
C PRO A 288 8.66 18.32 16.12
N PHE A 289 8.97 17.02 16.08
CA PHE A 289 9.95 16.46 15.13
C PHE A 289 9.55 16.66 13.66
N PHE A 290 8.25 16.72 13.38
CA PHE A 290 7.67 16.89 12.06
C PHE A 290 7.15 18.32 11.81
N ALA A 291 7.61 19.33 12.57
CA ALA A 291 7.09 20.68 12.50
C ALA A 291 7.11 21.30 11.08
N ALA A 292 8.15 21.01 10.31
CA ALA A 292 8.34 21.49 8.94
C ALA A 292 7.26 21.01 7.94
N PHE A 293 6.52 19.94 8.25
CA PHE A 293 5.41 19.46 7.40
C PHE A 293 4.18 20.36 7.45
N ARG A 294 4.11 21.30 8.40
CA ARG A 294 2.93 22.18 8.58
C ARG A 294 2.52 22.84 7.27
N TYR A 295 3.47 23.38 6.51
CA TYR A 295 3.20 24.05 5.25
C TYR A 295 2.56 23.10 4.24
N TRP A 296 3.14 21.92 4.01
CA TRP A 296 2.60 20.92 3.09
C TRP A 296 1.19 20.50 3.48
N LEU A 297 0.99 20.13 4.75
CA LEU A 297 -0.30 19.65 5.24
C LEU A 297 -1.40 20.69 5.06
N GLN A 298 -1.10 21.95 5.43
CA GLN A 298 -2.07 23.04 5.32
C GLN A 298 -2.41 23.31 3.84
N THR A 299 -1.41 23.55 3.00
CA THR A 299 -1.64 23.94 1.61
C THR A 299 -2.31 22.84 0.78
N ILE A 300 -1.99 21.57 1.06
CA ILE A 300 -2.64 20.43 0.40
C ILE A 300 -4.10 20.30 0.85
N GLN A 301 -4.39 20.45 2.16
CA GLN A 301 -5.77 20.42 2.65
C GLN A 301 -6.58 21.61 2.10
N ASP A 302 -6.01 22.81 2.06
CA ASP A 302 -6.66 24.00 1.48
C ASP A 302 -7.00 23.79 -0.01
N SER A 303 -6.11 23.12 -0.76
CA SER A 303 -6.30 22.77 -2.16
C SER A 303 -7.45 21.78 -2.36
N LEU A 304 -7.53 20.73 -1.52
CA LEU A 304 -8.65 19.79 -1.51
C LEU A 304 -9.97 20.48 -1.15
N MET A 305 -9.97 21.31 -0.10
CA MET A 305 -11.13 22.07 0.33
C MET A 305 -11.65 22.97 -0.80
N ALA A 306 -10.78 23.75 -1.44
CA ALA A 306 -11.13 24.60 -2.57
C ALA A 306 -11.72 23.78 -3.73
N GLY A 307 -11.13 22.63 -4.03
CA GLY A 307 -11.60 21.70 -5.06
C GLY A 307 -13.02 21.16 -4.80
N PHE A 308 -13.28 20.64 -3.60
CA PHE A 308 -14.61 20.12 -3.25
C PHE A 308 -15.68 21.22 -3.16
N LEU A 309 -15.32 22.43 -2.72
CA LEU A 309 -16.22 23.58 -2.75
C LEU A 309 -16.59 23.98 -4.18
N ALA A 310 -15.61 23.99 -5.09
CA ALA A 310 -15.82 24.29 -6.51
C ALA A 310 -16.71 23.23 -7.18
N GLU A 311 -16.50 21.95 -6.87
CA GLU A 311 -17.35 20.84 -7.31
C GLU A 311 -18.80 21.04 -6.85
N GLY A 312 -19.01 21.31 -5.55
CA GLY A 312 -20.33 21.55 -4.99
C GLY A 312 -21.05 22.75 -5.61
N LEU A 313 -20.31 23.78 -6.04
CA LEU A 313 -20.88 24.91 -6.80
C LEU A 313 -21.25 24.49 -8.23
N ALA A 314 -20.39 23.73 -8.91
CA ALA A 314 -20.66 23.23 -10.26
C ALA A 314 -21.90 22.33 -10.31
N LEU A 315 -22.02 21.39 -9.36
CA LEU A 315 -23.17 20.51 -9.23
C LEU A 315 -24.47 21.28 -8.96
N ARG A 316 -24.43 22.36 -8.17
CA ARG A 316 -25.60 23.23 -7.95
C ARG A 316 -26.03 23.96 -9.22
N LYS A 317 -25.09 24.52 -9.98
CA LYS A 317 -25.39 25.16 -11.27
C LYS A 317 -26.01 24.18 -12.27
N ALA A 318 -25.53 22.94 -12.29
CA ALA A 318 -26.07 21.90 -13.14
C ALA A 318 -27.52 21.54 -12.81
N ARG A 319 -27.84 21.41 -11.52
CA ARG A 319 -29.22 21.16 -11.06
C ARG A 319 -30.17 22.30 -11.42
N ALA A 320 -29.65 23.53 -11.57
CA ALA A 320 -30.42 24.69 -12.01
C ALA A 320 -30.59 24.78 -13.55
N GLY A 321 -30.27 23.71 -14.29
CA GLY A 321 -30.41 23.66 -15.76
C GLY A 321 -29.15 24.07 -16.54
N GLY A 322 -28.02 24.31 -15.86
CA GLY A 322 -26.72 24.52 -16.52
C GLY A 322 -26.08 23.22 -17.01
N GLN A 323 -25.16 23.31 -17.96
CA GLN A 323 -24.30 22.18 -18.35
C GLN A 323 -23.19 21.97 -17.30
N ILE A 324 -22.91 20.72 -16.93
CA ILE A 324 -21.75 20.38 -16.11
C ILE A 324 -20.51 20.46 -17.00
N SER A 325 -19.68 21.48 -16.77
CA SER A 325 -18.29 21.52 -17.21
C SER A 325 -17.43 21.68 -15.96
N PHE A 326 -17.17 20.58 -15.27
CA PHE A 326 -16.28 20.55 -14.11
C PHE A 326 -15.33 19.37 -14.26
N ASP A 327 -14.03 19.63 -14.14
CA ASP A 327 -13.03 18.58 -14.22
C ASP A 327 -12.94 17.86 -12.87
N LEU A 328 -13.61 16.71 -12.79
CA LEU A 328 -13.55 15.86 -11.61
C LEU A 328 -12.16 15.26 -11.40
N GLU A 329 -11.33 15.12 -12.44
CA GLU A 329 -10.00 14.50 -12.33
C GLU A 329 -9.04 15.36 -11.48
N THR A 330 -9.17 16.68 -11.58
CA THR A 330 -8.32 17.69 -10.91
C THR A 330 -9.06 18.49 -9.83
N LEU A 331 -10.34 18.21 -9.60
CA LEU A 331 -11.25 19.08 -8.85
C LEU A 331 -11.24 20.54 -9.36
N GLY A 332 -11.32 20.70 -10.69
CA GLY A 332 -11.28 22.00 -11.36
C GLY A 332 -9.94 22.71 -11.19
N ASP A 333 -8.85 21.99 -11.45
CA ASP A 333 -7.44 22.42 -11.31
C ASP A 333 -6.97 22.75 -9.88
N ASN A 334 -7.86 22.67 -8.88
CA ASN A 334 -7.49 22.93 -7.48
C ASN A 334 -6.61 21.83 -6.91
N PHE A 335 -6.75 20.58 -7.35
CA PHE A 335 -6.02 19.44 -6.82
C PHE A 335 -5.49 18.52 -7.93
N SER A 336 -4.27 18.79 -8.38
CA SER A 336 -3.60 18.10 -9.49
C SER A 336 -2.15 17.74 -9.17
N TYR A 337 -1.49 16.96 -10.04
CA TYR A 337 -0.04 16.73 -9.95
C TYR A 337 0.75 18.03 -9.98
N LYS A 338 0.30 19.01 -10.78
CA LYS A 338 0.93 20.33 -10.85
C LYS A 338 0.82 21.06 -9.52
N THR A 339 -0.36 21.06 -8.90
CA THR A 339 -0.57 21.69 -7.59
C THR A 339 0.29 21.01 -6.53
N MET A 340 0.22 19.68 -6.43
CA MET A 340 1.03 18.90 -5.48
C MET A 340 2.54 19.12 -5.69
N SER A 341 3.02 19.14 -6.93
CA SER A 341 4.44 19.34 -7.26
C SER A 341 4.90 20.76 -6.90
N THR A 342 4.02 21.74 -7.02
CA THR A 342 4.30 23.13 -6.61
C THR A 342 4.43 23.26 -5.10
N VAL A 343 3.60 22.53 -4.33
CA VAL A 343 3.69 22.52 -2.87
C VAL A 343 4.92 21.72 -2.40
N MET A 344 5.11 20.52 -2.94
CA MET A 344 6.08 19.55 -2.44
C MET A 344 7.51 19.79 -2.95
N ARG A 345 7.74 20.66 -3.94
CA ARG A 345 9.11 20.95 -4.42
C ARG A 345 9.97 21.69 -3.39
N ASN A 346 9.38 22.28 -2.36
CA ASN A 346 10.11 22.98 -1.30
C ASN A 346 9.74 22.39 0.06
N PHE A 347 10.72 22.09 0.90
CA PHE A 347 10.53 21.67 2.27
C PHE A 347 11.43 22.49 3.19
N ASP A 348 10.85 23.10 4.23
CA ASP A 348 11.56 23.96 5.18
C ASP A 348 12.42 25.06 4.51
N GLY A 349 11.85 25.70 3.48
CA GLY A 349 12.53 26.75 2.70
C GLY A 349 13.63 26.26 1.76
N LYS A 350 13.84 24.94 1.63
CA LYS A 350 14.84 24.34 0.74
C LYS A 350 14.15 23.63 -0.42
N ALA A 351 14.69 23.82 -1.62
CA ALA A 351 14.24 23.07 -2.80
C ALA A 351 14.65 21.60 -2.65
N LEU A 352 13.70 20.69 -2.92
CA LEU A 352 13.96 19.26 -3.07
C LEU A 352 14.54 18.96 -4.44
N VAL A 353 15.21 17.82 -4.56
CA VAL A 353 15.83 17.41 -5.82
C VAL A 353 14.74 16.98 -6.81
N THR A 354 14.59 17.75 -7.89
CA THR A 354 13.77 17.37 -9.04
C THR A 354 14.56 16.45 -9.97
N ARG A 355 14.22 15.17 -9.94
CA ARG A 355 14.84 14.10 -10.75
C ARG A 355 14.21 13.95 -12.12
N ASN A 356 12.91 14.25 -12.25
CA ASN A 356 12.20 14.12 -13.52
C ASN A 356 12.37 15.41 -14.35
N PRO A 357 13.02 15.36 -15.54
CA PRO A 357 13.30 16.54 -16.35
C PRO A 357 12.05 17.34 -16.74
N LYS A 358 10.89 16.69 -16.88
CA LYS A 358 9.62 17.37 -17.23
C LYS A 358 9.14 18.34 -16.15
N TRP A 359 9.62 18.18 -14.92
CA TRP A 359 9.26 19.04 -13.79
C TRP A 359 10.36 20.03 -13.44
N GLN A 360 11.48 20.03 -14.18
CA GLN A 360 12.47 21.10 -14.16
C GLN A 360 11.83 22.29 -14.88
N VAL A 361 11.10 23.10 -14.12
CA VAL A 361 10.58 24.38 -14.59
C VAL A 361 11.68 25.40 -14.35
N GLU A 362 12.02 26.18 -15.38
CA GLU A 362 12.89 27.37 -15.26
C GLU A 362 12.41 28.35 -14.18
#